data_AF-A0A379K655-F1
#
_entry.id   AF-A0A379K655-F1
#
_cell.length_a   1.000
_cell.length_b   1.000
_cell.length_c   1.000
_cell.angle_alpha   90.00
_cell.angle_beta   90.00
_cell.angle_gamma   90.00
#
_symmetry.space_group_name_H-M   'P 1'
#
loop_
_entity.id
_entity.type
_entity.pdbx_description
1 polymer ?
#
loop_
_entity_poly.entity_id
_entity_poly.type
_entity_poly.pdbx_seq_one_letter_code
_entity_poly.pdbx_strand_id
1 'polypeptide(L)'
;MQSKTTRRTFVKGLAAAGILGGMGMWRTPVWAVNSPGQPNVLTGNEFDLFIGETPVNITGAARTAMTINGSLPGPILRWREGDTVTLRVRNRLKEDTSIHWHGIILPANMDGVPGLSFHGIAPDGMYESL
;
A
#
# COMPACT_ATOMS: atom_id res chain seq x y z
N MET A 1 15.48 -61.46 11.09
CA MET A 1 15.80 -60.55 9.96
C MET A 1 16.35 -59.25 10.53
N GLN A 2 17.68 -59.07 10.54
CA GLN A 2 18.30 -57.84 11.07
C GLN A 2 18.28 -56.75 9.99
N SER A 3 17.52 -55.67 10.24
CA SER A 3 17.55 -54.46 9.41
C SER A 3 18.89 -53.76 9.59
N LYS A 4 19.69 -53.67 8.53
CA LYS A 4 20.94 -52.91 8.51
C LYS A 4 20.64 -51.44 8.22
N THR A 5 20.28 -50.68 9.25
CA THR A 5 20.16 -49.22 9.12
C THR A 5 21.56 -48.64 8.92
N THR A 6 21.87 -48.19 7.70
CA THR A 6 23.20 -47.65 7.37
C THR A 6 23.31 -46.16 7.76
N ARG A 7 24.53 -45.67 7.99
CA ARG A 7 24.81 -44.24 8.27
C ARG A 7 24.18 -43.31 7.22
N ARG A 8 24.07 -43.77 5.97
CA ARG A 8 23.45 -43.05 4.85
C ARG A 8 21.93 -42.93 5.00
N THR A 9 21.26 -43.92 5.60
CA THR A 9 19.83 -43.88 5.91
C THR A 9 19.54 -42.88 7.02
N PHE A 10 20.42 -42.79 8.03
CA PHE A 10 20.31 -41.82 9.12
C PHE A 10 20.48 -40.36 8.64
N VAL A 11 21.51 -40.09 7.83
CA VAL A 11 21.74 -38.75 7.25
C VAL A 11 20.59 -38.32 6.34
N LYS A 12 20.02 -39.24 5.55
CA LYS A 12 18.83 -38.96 4.73
C LYS A 12 17.61 -38.63 5.60
N GLY A 13 17.44 -39.28 6.75
CA GLY A 13 16.39 -38.97 7.71
C GLY A 13 16.53 -37.57 8.33
N LEU A 14 17.74 -37.18 8.73
CA LEU A 14 18.05 -35.84 9.25
C LEU A 14 17.76 -34.72 8.22
N ALA A 15 18.14 -34.93 6.96
CA ALA A 15 17.87 -33.97 5.90
C ALA A 15 16.36 -33.79 5.64
N ALA A 16 15.60 -34.89 5.60
CA ALA A 16 14.14 -34.84 5.40
C ALA A 16 13.41 -34.17 6.58
N ALA A 17 13.83 -34.44 7.82
CA ALA A 17 13.26 -33.81 9.01
C ALA A 17 13.56 -32.30 9.09
N GLY A 18 14.76 -31.88 8.67
CA GLY A 18 15.13 -30.45 8.61
C GLY A 18 14.30 -29.66 7.60
N ILE A 19 13.97 -30.25 6.45
CA ILE A 19 13.12 -29.62 5.42
C ILE A 19 11.67 -29.47 5.91
N LEU A 20 11.11 -30.53 6.50
CA LEU A 20 9.74 -30.51 7.03
C LEU A 20 9.59 -29.60 8.26
N GLY A 21 10.58 -29.54 9.14
CA GLY A 21 10.59 -28.63 10.29
C GLY A 21 10.85 -27.16 9.92
N GLY A 22 11.61 -26.91 8.84
CA GLY A 22 11.95 -25.56 8.38
C GLY A 22 10.80 -24.86 7.65
N MET A 23 9.98 -25.59 6.88
CA MET A 23 8.88 -25.01 6.10
C MET A 23 7.71 -24.47 6.95
N GLY A 24 7.57 -24.92 8.21
CA GLY A 24 6.53 -24.43 9.14
C GLY A 24 6.92 -23.19 9.95
N MET A 25 8.18 -22.74 9.88
CA MET A 25 8.72 -21.63 10.69
C MET A 25 8.95 -20.33 9.93
N TRP A 26 8.62 -20.26 8.63
CA TRP A 26 8.41 -18.97 7.95
C TRP A 26 7.07 -18.37 8.39
N ARG A 27 6.98 -18.01 9.67
CA ARG A 27 5.96 -17.09 10.14
C ARG A 27 6.26 -15.76 9.48
N THR A 28 5.28 -15.20 8.78
CA THR A 28 5.34 -13.80 8.39
C THR A 28 5.64 -12.98 9.65
N PRO A 29 6.59 -12.03 9.58
CA PRO A 29 6.87 -11.18 10.73
C PRO A 29 5.58 -10.48 11.17
N VAL A 30 5.16 -10.72 12.42
CA VAL A 30 3.92 -10.12 12.98
C VAL A 30 3.98 -8.58 12.98
N TRP A 31 5.18 -8.00 13.00
CA TRP A 31 5.40 -6.57 12.88
C TRP A 31 5.12 -5.99 11.48
N ALA A 32 4.96 -6.83 10.45
CA ALA A 32 4.51 -6.41 9.12
C ALA A 32 2.97 -6.40 9.00
N VAL A 33 2.24 -6.94 9.98
CA VAL A 33 0.79 -6.92 10.00
C VAL A 33 0.32 -5.65 10.70
N ASN A 34 -0.13 -4.67 9.92
CA ASN A 34 -0.83 -3.51 10.48
C ASN A 34 -2.06 -4.01 11.26
N SER A 35 -2.13 -3.67 12.55
CA SER A 35 -3.28 -4.02 13.39
C SER A 35 -4.54 -3.34 12.84
N PRO A 36 -5.71 -4.01 12.84
CA PRO A 36 -6.97 -3.38 12.47
C PRO A 36 -7.17 -2.09 13.28
N GLY A 37 -7.31 -0.96 12.58
CA GLY A 37 -7.53 0.36 13.19
C GLY A 37 -6.29 1.24 13.41
N GLN A 38 -5.07 0.77 13.10
CA GLN A 38 -3.91 1.67 13.04
C GLN A 38 -3.92 2.46 11.72
N PRO A 39 -3.83 3.81 11.76
CA PRO A 39 -3.79 4.61 10.55
C PRO A 39 -2.50 4.32 9.78
N ASN A 40 -2.61 4.14 8.47
CA ASN A 40 -1.46 4.04 7.59
C ASN A 40 -0.81 5.43 7.49
N VAL A 41 0.39 5.62 8.05
CA VAL A 41 1.10 6.91 8.03
C VAL A 41 2.29 6.81 7.09
N LEU A 42 2.31 7.66 6.07
CA LEU A 42 3.44 7.85 5.19
C LEU A 42 4.22 9.08 5.66
N THR A 43 5.54 8.94 5.81
CA THR A 43 6.43 10.02 6.23
C THR A 43 7.51 10.27 5.19
N GLY A 44 7.93 11.52 5.04
CA GLY A 44 9.01 11.92 4.13
C GLY A 44 8.58 13.11 3.26
N ASN A 45 9.29 13.27 2.14
CA ASN A 45 9.11 14.39 1.22
C ASN A 45 8.66 13.94 -0.17
N GLU A 46 8.55 12.64 -0.41
CA GLU A 46 8.07 12.09 -1.67
C GLU A 46 6.97 11.07 -1.39
N PHE A 47 5.82 11.26 -2.04
CA PHE A 47 4.65 10.43 -1.83
C PHE A 47 4.10 9.95 -3.16
N ASP A 48 4.02 8.62 -3.30
CA ASP A 48 3.31 7.95 -4.38
C ASP A 48 1.92 7.54 -3.92
N LEU A 49 0.92 8.17 -4.52
CA LEU A 49 -0.49 7.91 -4.27
C LEU A 49 -1.13 7.30 -5.50
N PHE A 50 -2.11 6.43 -5.30
CA PHE A 50 -3.05 6.04 -6.34
C PHE A 50 -4.48 6.14 -5.86
N ILE A 51 -5.35 6.64 -6.72
CA ILE A 51 -6.80 6.61 -6.54
C ILE A 51 -7.32 5.36 -7.25
N GLY A 52 -8.12 4.54 -6.57
CA GLY A 52 -8.69 3.34 -7.16
C GLY A 52 -9.91 2.82 -6.39
N GLU A 53 -10.60 1.86 -7.01
CA GLU A 53 -11.74 1.18 -6.42
C GLU A 53 -11.30 0.10 -5.43
N THR A 54 -11.96 0.00 -4.29
CA THR A 54 -11.71 -1.04 -3.28
C THR A 54 -13.02 -1.51 -2.65
N PRO A 55 -13.26 -2.81 -2.52
CA PRO A 55 -14.38 -3.34 -1.73
C PRO A 55 -14.20 -2.99 -0.25
N VAL A 56 -15.19 -2.32 0.33
CA VAL A 56 -15.25 -1.94 1.75
C VAL A 56 -16.54 -2.45 2.38
N ASN A 57 -16.50 -2.70 3.68
CA ASN A 57 -17.69 -3.07 4.45
C ASN A 57 -17.70 -2.30 5.78
N ILE A 58 -18.33 -1.12 5.75
CA ILE A 58 -18.40 -0.21 6.91
C ILE A 58 -19.72 -0.38 7.67
N THR A 59 -20.81 -0.69 6.95
CA THR A 59 -22.18 -0.75 7.49
C THR A 59 -22.72 -2.17 7.65
N GLY A 60 -21.87 -3.19 7.50
CA GLY A 60 -22.26 -4.60 7.51
C GLY A 60 -22.58 -5.18 6.12
N ALA A 61 -22.63 -4.34 5.08
CA ALA A 61 -22.77 -4.77 3.69
C ALA A 61 -21.59 -4.32 2.82
N ALA A 62 -21.08 -5.22 1.98
CA ALA A 62 -20.00 -4.91 1.04
C ALA A 62 -20.45 -3.87 -0.01
N ARG A 63 -19.60 -2.86 -0.24
CA ARG A 63 -19.75 -1.82 -1.26
C ARG A 63 -18.40 -1.51 -1.89
N THR A 64 -18.39 -1.02 -3.11
CA THR A 64 -17.17 -0.49 -3.74
C THR A 64 -17.02 0.98 -3.36
N ALA A 65 -15.84 1.37 -2.89
CA ALA A 65 -15.49 2.76 -2.62
C ALA A 65 -14.29 3.20 -3.47
N MET A 66 -14.23 4.49 -3.80
CA MET A 66 -12.99 5.11 -4.23
C MET A 66 -12.08 5.32 -3.02
N THR A 67 -10.82 4.96 -3.15
CA THR A 67 -9.85 4.96 -2.05
C THR A 67 -8.51 5.50 -2.51
N ILE A 68 -7.74 6.02 -1.56
CA ILE A 68 -6.34 6.36 -1.76
C ILE A 68 -5.51 5.21 -1.18
N ASN A 69 -4.63 4.66 -1.99
CA ASN A 69 -3.76 3.53 -1.67
C ASN A 69 -4.51 2.29 -1.15
N GLY A 70 -5.73 2.05 -1.65
CA GLY A 70 -6.55 0.88 -1.30
C GLY A 70 -7.13 0.91 0.12
N SER A 71 -7.20 2.08 0.75
CA SER A 71 -7.65 2.24 2.14
C SER A 71 -8.69 3.34 2.30
N LEU A 72 -9.58 3.15 3.28
CA LEU A 72 -10.60 4.11 3.67
C LEU A 72 -10.68 4.16 5.22
N PRO A 73 -10.26 5.27 5.87
CA PRO A 73 -9.62 6.45 5.29
C PRO A 73 -8.31 6.14 4.54
N GLY A 74 -7.92 7.01 3.62
CA GLY A 74 -6.61 6.95 2.94
C GLY A 74 -5.43 7.14 3.91
N PRO A 75 -4.18 6.99 3.43
CA PRO A 75 -3.01 7.19 4.28
C PRO A 75 -2.91 8.63 4.80
N ILE A 76 -2.47 8.77 6.05
CA ILE A 76 -2.03 10.05 6.61
C ILE A 76 -0.67 10.36 6.01
N LEU A 77 -0.54 11.52 5.37
CA LEU A 77 0.74 12.03 4.91
C LEU A 77 1.32 12.94 5.98
N ARG A 78 2.59 12.77 6.32
CA ARG A 78 3.25 13.53 7.40
C ARG A 78 4.65 13.97 6.97
N TRP A 79 4.86 15.28 6.97
CA TRP A 79 6.13 15.95 6.72
C TRP A 79 6.31 17.11 7.73
N ARG A 80 7.41 17.86 7.65
CA ARG A 80 7.65 19.01 8.54
C ARG A 80 7.31 20.32 7.83
N GLU A 81 6.91 21.32 8.59
CA GLU A 81 6.77 22.68 8.06
C GLU A 81 8.10 23.16 7.45
N GLY A 82 8.03 23.80 6.29
CA GLY A 82 9.19 24.27 5.52
C GLY A 82 9.78 23.24 4.55
N ASP A 83 9.33 21.98 4.61
CA ASP A 83 9.73 20.96 3.65
C ASP A 83 9.11 21.21 2.27
N THR A 84 9.91 21.04 1.21
CA THR A 84 9.38 20.80 -0.14
C THR A 84 8.94 19.35 -0.25
N VAL A 85 7.76 19.12 -0.82
CA VAL A 85 7.11 17.81 -0.86
C VAL A 85 6.62 17.50 -2.26
N THR A 86 7.10 16.41 -2.84
CA THR A 86 6.64 15.90 -4.13
C THR A 86 5.50 14.89 -3.94
N LEU A 87 4.36 15.16 -4.58
CA LEU A 87 3.17 14.30 -4.55
C LEU A 87 2.86 13.79 -5.96
N ARG A 88 2.97 12.48 -6.16
CA ARG A 88 2.66 11.81 -7.43
C ARG A 88 1.36 11.06 -7.28
N VAL A 89 0.34 11.49 -8.00
CA VAL A 89 -1.01 10.91 -7.93
C VAL A 89 -1.31 10.18 -9.21
N ARG A 90 -1.51 8.86 -9.13
CA ARG A 90 -1.92 8.00 -10.24
C ARG A 90 -3.42 7.73 -10.20
N ASN A 91 -4.08 7.86 -11.34
CA ASN A 91 -5.48 7.50 -11.48
C ASN A 91 -5.63 6.07 -12.00
N ARG A 92 -6.22 5.17 -11.20
CA ARG A 92 -6.57 3.81 -11.62
C ARG A 92 -8.08 3.60 -11.80
N LEU A 93 -8.85 4.69 -11.81
CA LEU A 93 -10.26 4.69 -12.14
C LEU A 93 -10.45 4.70 -13.66
N LYS A 94 -11.68 4.45 -14.11
CA LYS A 94 -12.07 4.55 -15.52
C LYS A 94 -12.50 5.96 -15.95
N GLU A 95 -12.50 6.90 -15.01
CA GLU A 95 -12.95 8.28 -15.19
C GLU A 95 -11.86 9.26 -14.72
N ASP A 96 -11.91 10.49 -15.22
CA ASP A 96 -11.00 11.57 -14.79
C ASP A 96 -11.16 11.86 -13.30
N THR A 97 -10.06 12.15 -12.60
CA THR A 97 -10.09 12.41 -11.16
C THR A 97 -9.13 13.52 -10.74
N SER A 98 -9.14 13.90 -9.46
CA SER A 98 -8.24 14.91 -8.89
C SER A 98 -8.10 14.76 -7.38
N ILE A 99 -7.05 15.37 -6.80
CA ILE A 99 -6.88 15.53 -5.34
C ILE A 99 -6.69 17.01 -5.07
N HIS A 100 -7.53 17.57 -4.19
CA HIS A 100 -7.37 18.92 -3.66
C HIS A 100 -6.74 18.89 -2.26
N TRP A 101 -5.74 19.73 -2.03
CA TRP A 101 -5.00 19.83 -0.76
C TRP A 101 -5.65 20.84 0.17
N HIS A 102 -6.73 20.42 0.83
CA HIS A 102 -7.54 21.30 1.67
C HIS A 102 -6.69 22.03 2.74
N GLY A 103 -6.67 23.37 2.64
CA GLY A 103 -6.01 24.23 3.62
C GLY A 103 -4.50 24.46 3.39
N ILE A 104 -3.93 23.93 2.30
CA ILE A 104 -2.54 24.20 1.94
C ILE A 104 -2.48 25.37 0.96
N ILE A 105 -1.59 26.33 1.23
CA ILE A 105 -1.36 27.47 0.34
C ILE A 105 -0.40 27.01 -0.77
N LEU A 106 -0.90 26.88 -1.99
CA LEU A 106 -0.16 26.36 -3.14
C LEU A 106 -0.28 27.29 -4.37
N PRO A 107 0.67 27.21 -5.32
CA PRO A 107 0.45 27.70 -6.67
C PRO A 107 -0.82 27.09 -7.27
N ALA A 108 -1.57 27.88 -8.04
CA ALA A 108 -2.88 27.45 -8.54
C ALA A 108 -2.82 26.12 -9.30
N ASN A 109 -1.77 25.90 -10.11
CA ASN A 109 -1.60 24.67 -10.88
C ASN A 109 -1.50 23.41 -10.01
N MET A 110 -1.12 23.52 -8.73
CA MET A 110 -0.91 22.41 -7.77
C MET A 110 -2.09 22.18 -6.82
N ASP A 111 -3.09 23.08 -6.82
CA ASP A 111 -4.24 23.03 -5.90
C ASP A 111 -5.21 21.88 -6.19
N GLY A 112 -5.14 21.30 -7.39
CA GLY A 112 -5.90 20.11 -7.74
C GLY A 112 -7.38 20.38 -8.07
N VAL A 113 -7.69 21.56 -8.61
CA VAL A 113 -9.04 21.95 -9.04
C VAL A 113 -9.16 21.86 -10.57
N PRO A 114 -9.82 20.83 -11.13
CA PRO A 114 -10.02 20.71 -12.57
C PRO A 114 -10.77 21.90 -13.16
N GLY A 115 -10.42 22.30 -14.39
CA GLY A 115 -11.06 23.41 -15.11
C GLY A 115 -10.55 24.80 -14.71
N LEU A 116 -9.82 24.93 -13.61
CA LEU A 116 -9.08 26.15 -13.25
C LEU A 116 -7.58 25.95 -13.42
N SER A 117 -7.05 24.89 -12.83
CA SER A 117 -5.61 24.69 -12.63
C SER A 117 -4.99 23.66 -13.59
N PHE A 118 -5.79 22.70 -14.05
CA PHE A 118 -5.45 21.64 -15.01
C PHE A 118 -6.74 20.93 -15.45
N HIS A 119 -6.64 19.91 -16.33
CA HIS A 119 -7.80 19.20 -16.86
C HIS A 119 -8.34 18.06 -15.97
N GLY A 120 -7.69 17.76 -14.85
CA GLY A 120 -7.88 16.50 -14.14
C GLY A 120 -6.84 15.45 -14.54
N ILE A 121 -6.78 14.35 -13.79
CA ILE A 121 -5.91 13.20 -14.04
C ILE A 121 -6.73 12.18 -14.83
N ALA A 122 -6.42 12.00 -16.10
CA ALA A 122 -7.08 11.02 -16.97
C ALA A 122 -6.91 9.58 -16.45
N PRO A 123 -7.76 8.61 -16.85
CA PRO A 123 -7.57 7.19 -16.58
C PRO A 123 -6.16 6.72 -16.94
N ASP A 124 -5.54 5.92 -16.07
CA ASP A 124 -4.15 5.47 -16.14
C ASP A 124 -3.09 6.60 -16.17
N GLY A 125 -3.53 7.86 -16.04
CA GLY A 125 -2.71 9.04 -15.99
C GLY A 125 -2.06 9.26 -14.62
N MET A 126 -1.12 10.21 -14.60
CA MET A 126 -0.42 10.64 -13.40
C MET A 126 -0.27 12.16 -13.39
N TYR A 127 -0.38 12.75 -12.20
CA TYR A 127 -0.11 14.15 -11.96
C TYR A 127 0.89 14.31 -10.82
N GLU A 128 1.90 15.16 -11.04
CA GLU A 128 2.95 15.46 -10.07
C GLU A 128 2.84 16.91 -9.60
N SER A 129 2.78 17.10 -8.29
CA SER A 129 2.89 18.40 -7.60
C SER A 129 4.23 18.47 -6.87
N LEU A 130 4.88 19.63 -6.90
CA LEU A 130 6.15 19.93 -6.22
C LEU A 130 5.96 20.86 -5.02
#